data_AF-A0AAE3M115-F1
#
_entry.id   AF-A0AAE3M115-F1
#
_cell.length_a   1.000
_cell.length_b   1.000
_cell.length_c   1.000
_cell.angle_alpha   90.00
_cell.angle_beta   90.00
_cell.angle_gamma   90.00
#
_symmetry.space_group_name_H-M   'P 1'
#
loop_
_entity.id
_entity.type
_entity.pdbx_description
1 polymer ?
#
loop_
_entity_poly.entity_id
_entity_poly.type
_entity_poly.pdbx_seq_one_letter_code
_entity_poly.pdbx_strand_id
1 'polypeptide(L)'
;MKLLFTGLLILLTIGIVNAQENKAELIKDLTDGVISLEISDLNESSPISSINKLAFEQAAKSIVVTKENMGSSLEEAKAYKSCVITVGVHTIVVVENFSKTVRSGSWGANMPWGKGFIQKGSMNFKEDYINNIIGMPDGQRRMMFLFK
;
A
#
# COMPACT_ATOMS: atom_id res chain seq x y z
N MET A 1 1.40 -45.93 -53.62
CA MET A 1 2.55 -45.03 -53.36
C MET A 1 1.99 -43.77 -52.73
N LYS A 2 2.49 -43.44 -51.53
CA LYS A 2 2.00 -42.38 -50.64
C LYS A 2 2.42 -41.01 -51.19
N LEU A 3 1.49 -40.08 -51.36
CA LEU A 3 1.80 -38.65 -51.49
C LEU A 3 1.38 -37.98 -50.19
N LEU A 4 2.39 -37.51 -49.46
CA LEU A 4 2.31 -36.99 -48.11
C LEU A 4 1.59 -35.64 -48.07
N PHE A 5 0.54 -35.57 -47.26
CA PHE A 5 0.02 -34.33 -46.70
C PHE A 5 1.09 -33.72 -45.77
N THR A 6 1.82 -32.73 -46.25
CA THR A 6 2.67 -31.88 -45.43
C THR A 6 1.81 -30.76 -44.85
N GLY A 7 1.13 -31.07 -43.74
CA GLY A 7 0.45 -30.09 -42.91
C GLY A 7 1.46 -29.21 -42.20
N LEU A 8 1.54 -27.94 -42.60
CA LEU A 8 2.34 -26.89 -41.99
C LEU A 8 1.74 -26.53 -40.62
N LEU A 9 2.32 -27.06 -39.54
CA LEU A 9 1.97 -26.72 -38.17
C LEU A 9 2.64 -25.38 -37.80
N ILE A 10 1.92 -24.27 -38.01
CA ILE A 10 2.31 -22.96 -37.50
C ILE A 10 2.08 -22.96 -35.98
N LEU A 11 3.16 -23.14 -35.21
CA LEU A 11 3.17 -22.90 -33.76
C LEU A 11 2.96 -21.40 -33.52
N LEU A 12 1.71 -21.00 -33.27
CA LEU A 12 1.36 -19.74 -32.63
C LEU A 12 1.86 -19.79 -31.18
N THR A 13 3.12 -19.40 -30.98
CA THR A 13 3.60 -18.99 -29.66
C THR A 13 2.98 -17.63 -29.37
N ILE A 14 1.76 -17.65 -28.85
CA ILE A 14 1.20 -16.50 -28.15
C ILE A 14 2.11 -16.29 -26.95
N GLY A 15 3.05 -15.37 -27.08
CA GLY A 15 3.80 -14.84 -25.95
C GLY A 15 2.79 -14.26 -24.98
N ILE A 16 2.48 -15.00 -23.93
CA ILE A 16 1.81 -14.45 -22.76
C ILE A 16 2.86 -13.53 -22.13
N VAL A 17 2.85 -12.26 -22.55
CA VAL A 17 3.55 -11.20 -21.84
C VAL A 17 2.84 -11.10 -20.50
N ASN A 18 3.39 -11.78 -19.49
CA ASN A 18 3.03 -11.49 -18.11
C ASN A 18 3.54 -10.08 -17.85
N ALA A 19 2.67 -9.08 -18.01
CA ALA A 19 2.90 -7.76 -17.45
C ALA A 19 2.83 -7.90 -15.92
N GLN A 20 3.93 -8.35 -15.32
CA GLN A 20 4.10 -8.28 -13.89
C GLN A 20 4.35 -6.81 -13.58
N GLU A 21 3.31 -6.09 -13.14
CA GLU A 21 3.41 -4.70 -12.73
C GLU A 21 4.54 -4.53 -11.70
N ASN A 22 5.39 -3.53 -11.92
CA ASN A 22 6.55 -3.29 -11.07
C ASN A 22 6.08 -2.79 -9.70
N LYS A 23 6.56 -3.41 -8.62
CA LYS A 23 6.22 -3.02 -7.24
C LYS A 23 6.52 -1.55 -6.96
N ALA A 24 7.58 -1.01 -7.57
CA ALA A 24 7.96 0.39 -7.41
C ALA A 24 6.93 1.34 -8.06
N GLU A 25 6.45 0.99 -9.26
CA GLU A 25 5.42 1.76 -9.97
C GLU A 25 4.11 1.77 -9.18
N LEU A 26 3.67 0.62 -8.68
CA LEU A 26 2.45 0.53 -7.85
C LEU A 26 2.52 1.41 -6.60
N ILE A 27 3.68 1.48 -5.95
CA ILE A 27 3.87 2.31 -4.77
C ILE A 27 3.94 3.79 -5.13
N LYS A 28 4.61 4.12 -6.23
CA LYS A 28 4.63 5.48 -6.77
C LYS A 28 3.20 5.96 -7.07
N ASP A 29 2.41 5.14 -7.75
CA ASP A 29 1.03 5.48 -8.12
C ASP A 29 0.12 5.61 -6.89
N LEU A 30 0.29 4.74 -5.88
CA LEU A 30 -0.46 4.84 -4.63
C LEU A 30 -0.19 6.14 -3.88
N THR A 31 1.05 6.62 -3.93
CA THR A 31 1.53 7.76 -3.12
C THR A 31 1.69 9.04 -3.95
N ASP A 32 1.21 9.02 -5.20
CA ASP A 32 1.25 10.17 -6.09
C ASP A 32 0.52 11.37 -5.49
N GLY A 33 1.15 12.54 -5.56
CA GLY A 33 0.66 13.77 -4.92
C GLY A 33 0.70 13.78 -3.39
N VAL A 34 1.15 12.69 -2.73
CA VAL A 34 1.29 12.58 -1.27
C VAL A 34 2.76 12.58 -0.84
N ILE A 35 3.58 11.75 -1.50
CA ILE A 35 5.01 11.62 -1.23
C ILE A 35 5.75 11.96 -2.52
N SER A 36 6.70 12.89 -2.46
CA SER A 36 7.58 13.19 -3.58
C SER A 36 8.64 12.08 -3.67
N LEU A 37 8.57 11.24 -4.69
CA LEU A 37 9.51 10.15 -4.91
C LEU A 37 9.74 9.87 -6.39
N GLU A 38 10.96 9.47 -6.71
CA GLU A 38 11.32 8.88 -7.99
C GLU A 38 11.45 7.35 -7.84
N ILE A 39 11.28 6.62 -8.95
CA ILE A 39 11.40 5.14 -8.92
C ILE A 39 12.78 4.71 -8.40
N SER A 40 13.83 5.50 -8.67
CA SER A 40 15.19 5.24 -8.19
C SER A 40 15.34 5.32 -6.66
N ASP A 41 14.39 5.95 -5.96
CA ASP A 41 14.41 6.03 -4.49
C ASP A 41 13.88 4.73 -3.84
N LEU A 42 13.23 3.86 -4.63
CA LEU A 42 12.57 2.66 -4.15
C LEU A 42 13.48 1.44 -4.28
N ASN A 43 13.61 0.69 -3.19
CA ASN A 43 14.19 -0.65 -3.26
C ASN A 43 13.19 -1.60 -3.94
N GLU A 44 13.56 -2.17 -5.10
CA GLU A 44 12.65 -3.05 -5.88
C GLU A 44 12.14 -4.26 -5.08
N SER A 45 12.97 -4.81 -4.19
CA SER A 45 12.59 -5.96 -3.36
C SER A 45 11.72 -5.59 -2.17
N SER A 46 11.85 -4.36 -1.65
CA SER A 46 11.16 -3.86 -0.47
C SER A 46 10.84 -2.36 -0.57
N PRO A 47 9.94 -1.95 -1.49
CA PRO A 47 9.69 -0.53 -1.76
C PRO A 47 9.04 0.17 -0.56
N ILE A 48 8.23 -0.55 0.23
CA ILE A 48 7.60 -0.01 1.46
C ILE A 48 8.66 0.40 2.50
N SER A 49 9.82 -0.28 2.54
CA SER A 49 10.92 0.14 3.42
C SER A 49 11.48 1.51 3.01
N SER A 50 11.62 1.77 1.71
CA SER A 50 12.01 3.10 1.21
C SER A 50 10.96 4.15 1.57
N ILE A 51 9.67 3.82 1.45
CA ILE A 51 8.58 4.73 1.80
C ILE A 51 8.63 5.14 3.28
N ASN A 52 8.93 4.23 4.21
CA ASN A 52 9.05 4.60 5.61
C ASN A 52 10.04 5.75 5.84
N LYS A 53 11.19 5.72 5.14
CA LYS A 53 12.20 6.76 5.24
C LYS A 53 11.70 8.07 4.62
N LEU A 54 11.22 8.01 3.38
CA LEU A 54 10.74 9.18 2.65
C LEU A 54 9.57 9.85 3.35
N ALA A 55 8.59 9.07 3.81
CA ALA A 55 7.43 9.56 4.55
C ALA A 55 7.85 10.22 5.86
N PHE A 56 8.83 9.65 6.59
CA PHE A 56 9.33 10.26 7.82
C PHE A 56 10.03 11.61 7.56
N GLU A 57 10.79 11.71 6.48
CA GLU A 57 11.52 12.94 6.11
C GLU A 57 10.58 14.04 5.57
N GLN A 58 9.51 13.66 4.87
CA GLN A 58 8.62 14.60 4.18
C GLN A 58 7.33 14.94 4.94
N ALA A 59 6.89 14.07 5.86
CA ALA A 59 5.68 14.32 6.61
C ALA A 59 5.84 15.52 7.54
N ALA A 60 4.79 16.33 7.63
CA ALA A 60 4.70 17.41 8.60
C ALA A 60 4.63 16.86 10.04
N LYS A 61 4.09 15.64 10.21
CA LYS A 61 4.05 14.94 11.49
C LYS A 61 4.11 13.43 11.29
N SER A 62 4.82 12.75 12.19
CA SER A 62 4.87 11.29 12.28
C SER A 62 4.41 10.83 13.66
N ILE A 63 3.59 9.79 13.72
CA ILE A 63 2.98 9.27 14.96
C ILE A 63 3.14 7.75 14.98
N VAL A 64 3.67 7.19 16.06
CA VAL A 64 3.58 5.75 16.32
C VAL A 64 2.16 5.46 16.81
N VAL A 65 1.39 4.70 16.04
CA VAL A 65 -0.01 4.42 16.40
C VAL A 65 -0.13 3.13 17.19
N THR A 66 -0.89 3.21 18.28
CA THR A 66 -1.21 2.12 19.20
C THR A 66 -2.72 2.07 19.41
N LYS A 67 -3.21 1.04 20.10
CA LYS A 67 -4.65 0.95 20.44
C LYS A 67 -5.12 2.16 21.24
N GLU A 68 -4.27 2.66 22.13
CA GLU A 68 -4.58 3.74 23.06
C GLU A 68 -4.70 5.10 22.37
N ASN A 69 -3.95 5.33 21.29
CA ASN A 69 -3.88 6.63 20.63
C ASN A 69 -4.49 6.65 19.21
N MET A 70 -4.95 5.52 18.66
CA MET A 70 -5.47 5.46 17.29
C MET A 70 -6.62 6.45 17.05
N GLY A 71 -7.56 6.53 17.98
CA GLY A 71 -8.70 7.43 17.88
C GLY A 71 -8.31 8.92 17.81
N SER A 72 -7.45 9.36 18.73
CA SER A 72 -6.99 10.76 18.75
C SER A 72 -6.05 11.07 17.58
N SER A 73 -5.23 10.12 17.16
CA SER A 73 -4.34 10.27 15.99
C SER A 73 -5.15 10.41 14.70
N LEU A 74 -6.23 9.64 14.54
CA LEU A 74 -7.13 9.77 13.39
C LEU A 74 -7.91 11.08 13.39
N GLU A 75 -8.30 11.60 14.56
CA GLU A 75 -8.92 12.91 14.62
C GLU A 75 -7.94 14.03 14.25
N GLU A 76 -6.70 13.96 14.73
CA GLU A 76 -5.68 14.90 14.32
C GLU A 76 -5.40 14.84 12.80
N ALA A 77 -5.39 13.63 12.24
CA ALA A 77 -5.15 13.42 10.81
C ALA A 77 -6.16 14.14 9.90
N LYS A 78 -7.38 14.45 10.37
CA LYS A 78 -8.38 15.20 9.60
C LYS A 78 -7.97 16.65 9.30
N ALA A 79 -7.02 17.20 10.06
CA ALA A 79 -6.49 18.55 9.82
C ALA A 79 -5.41 18.60 8.72
N TYR A 80 -5.07 17.46 8.12
CA TYR A 80 -4.02 17.30 7.12
C TYR A 80 -4.62 16.91 5.76
N LYS A 81 -3.91 17.21 4.68
CA LYS A 81 -4.39 16.88 3.32
C LYS A 81 -4.32 15.39 3.04
N SER A 82 -3.33 14.71 3.60
CA SER A 82 -3.14 13.28 3.36
C SER A 82 -2.60 12.60 4.61
N CYS A 83 -3.01 11.35 4.79
CA CYS A 83 -2.62 10.48 5.89
C CYS A 83 -2.21 9.13 5.32
N VAL A 84 -0.97 8.73 5.59
CA VAL A 84 -0.41 7.43 5.19
C VAL A 84 -0.07 6.64 6.44
N ILE A 85 -0.42 5.36 6.48
CA ILE A 85 -0.04 4.47 7.57
C ILE A 85 0.77 3.31 7.01
N THR A 86 1.90 3.00 7.65
CA THR A 86 2.71 1.81 7.32
C THR A 86 2.72 0.83 8.48
N VAL A 87 2.86 -0.46 8.16
CA VAL A 87 3.06 -1.54 9.15
C VAL A 87 4.37 -2.25 8.82
N GLY A 88 5.33 -2.16 9.74
CA GLY A 88 6.69 -2.68 9.50
C GLY A 88 7.23 -2.19 8.15
N VAL A 89 7.60 -3.12 7.28
CA VAL A 89 8.12 -2.86 5.93
C VAL A 89 7.29 -3.54 4.83
N HIS A 90 6.06 -3.96 5.15
CA HIS A 90 5.27 -4.83 4.27
C HIS A 90 3.83 -4.37 4.05
N THR A 91 3.34 -3.35 4.76
CA THR A 91 2.02 -2.78 4.50
C THR A 91 2.10 -1.27 4.42
N ILE A 92 1.37 -0.69 3.48
CA ILE A 92 1.14 0.73 3.33
C ILE A 92 -0.34 0.96 3.03
N VAL A 93 -0.93 2.01 3.60
CA VAL A 93 -2.29 2.44 3.30
C VAL A 93 -2.35 3.97 3.27
N VAL A 94 -3.05 4.51 2.29
CA VAL A 94 -3.46 5.91 2.21
C VAL A 94 -4.92 5.99 2.66
N VAL A 95 -5.20 6.85 3.65
CA VAL A 95 -6.57 7.09 4.10
C VAL A 95 -7.27 7.98 3.09
N GLU A 96 -8.40 7.52 2.55
CA GLU A 96 -9.14 8.23 1.50
C GLU A 96 -10.38 8.94 2.01
N ASN A 97 -11.05 8.40 3.03
CA ASN A 97 -12.30 8.97 3.51
C ASN A 97 -12.47 8.82 5.03
N PHE A 98 -12.25 9.94 5.73
CA PHE A 98 -12.42 10.04 7.19
C PHE A 98 -13.88 10.04 7.66
N SER A 99 -14.84 10.23 6.75
CA SER A 99 -16.29 10.20 7.06
C SER A 99 -16.90 8.81 6.88
N LYS A 100 -16.32 7.98 6.00
CA LYS A 100 -16.71 6.58 5.81
C LYS A 100 -15.94 5.70 6.79
N THR A 101 -16.52 5.45 7.96
CA THR A 101 -15.83 4.74 9.06
C THR A 101 -16.57 3.50 9.55
N VAL A 102 -15.82 2.54 10.10
CA VAL A 102 -16.34 1.39 10.86
C VAL A 102 -15.78 1.38 12.28
N ARG A 103 -16.59 0.99 13.27
CA ARG A 103 -16.10 0.81 14.64
C ARG A 103 -15.23 -0.45 14.71
N SER A 104 -13.99 -0.32 15.16
CA SER A 104 -13.10 -1.46 15.43
C SER A 104 -12.96 -1.73 16.92
N GLY A 105 -13.38 -2.92 17.37
CA GLY A 105 -13.18 -3.35 18.75
C GLY A 105 -11.71 -3.53 19.12
N SER A 106 -10.90 -4.06 18.20
CA SER A 106 -9.47 -4.30 18.40
C SER A 106 -8.69 -3.00 18.56
N TRP A 107 -8.99 -2.00 17.73
CA TRP A 107 -8.35 -0.67 17.78
C TRP A 107 -9.00 0.31 18.74
N GLY A 108 -10.23 0.04 19.22
CA GLY A 108 -10.96 0.95 20.09
C GLY A 108 -11.35 2.29 19.42
N ALA A 109 -11.31 2.36 18.09
CA ALA A 109 -11.48 3.59 17.30
C ALA A 109 -12.44 3.39 16.11
N ASN A 110 -12.89 4.51 15.53
CA ASN A 110 -13.61 4.52 14.26
C ASN A 110 -12.58 4.57 13.14
N MET A 111 -12.50 3.50 12.37
CA MET A 111 -11.45 3.28 11.38
C MET A 111 -11.98 3.73 10.01
N PRO A 112 -11.32 4.71 9.37
CA PRO A 112 -11.76 5.22 8.07
C PRO A 112 -11.51 4.24 6.92
N TRP A 113 -12.06 4.57 5.75
CA TRP A 113 -11.80 3.88 4.49
C TRP A 113 -10.47 4.33 3.88
N GLY A 114 -9.75 3.41 3.25
CA GLY A 114 -8.53 3.72 2.52
C GLY A 114 -8.12 2.61 1.57
N LYS A 115 -7.05 2.88 0.82
CA LYS A 115 -6.47 1.95 -0.14
C LYS A 115 -4.99 1.77 0.08
N GLY A 116 -4.46 0.61 -0.27
CA GLY A 116 -3.09 0.29 0.02
C GLY A 116 -2.64 -1.06 -0.51
N PHE A 117 -1.45 -1.44 -0.07
CA PHE A 117 -0.82 -2.70 -0.46
C PHE A 117 -0.33 -3.47 0.75
N ILE A 118 -0.45 -4.80 0.66
CA ILE A 118 0.17 -5.75 1.58
C ILE A 118 1.14 -6.63 0.77
N GLN A 119 2.43 -6.53 1.08
CA GLN A 119 3.51 -7.30 0.47
C GLN A 119 3.70 -8.64 1.19
N LYS A 120 3.24 -9.72 0.57
CA LYS A 120 3.44 -11.12 1.01
C LYS A 120 3.91 -11.95 -0.18
N GLY A 121 5.19 -11.79 -0.54
CA GLY A 121 5.75 -12.27 -1.81
C GLY A 121 5.37 -11.34 -2.97
N SER A 122 4.10 -11.36 -3.36
CA SER A 122 3.48 -10.40 -4.28
C SER A 122 2.96 -9.15 -3.57
N MET A 123 2.73 -8.09 -4.33
CA MET A 123 2.09 -6.87 -3.86
C MET A 123 0.57 -7.01 -4.05
N ASN A 124 -0.19 -7.03 -2.95
CA ASN A 124 -1.63 -7.27 -2.99
C ASN A 124 -2.38 -5.98 -2.72
N PHE A 125 -3.07 -5.45 -3.73
CA PHE A 125 -3.92 -4.28 -3.57
C PHE A 125 -5.08 -4.58 -2.62
N LYS A 126 -5.42 -3.60 -1.78
CA LYS A 126 -6.56 -3.64 -0.87
C LYS A 126 -7.21 -2.26 -0.81
N GLU A 127 -8.53 -2.24 -0.89
CA GLU A 127 -9.35 -1.07 -0.61
C GLU A 127 -10.44 -1.50 0.39
N ASP A 128 -10.37 -1.00 1.62
CA ASP A 128 -11.23 -1.40 2.72
C ASP A 128 -11.13 -0.39 3.88
N TYR A 129 -11.84 -0.63 4.97
CA TYR A 129 -11.55 0.01 6.24
C TYR A 129 -10.13 -0.29 6.69
N ILE A 130 -9.40 0.74 7.10
CA ILE A 130 -7.94 0.65 7.28
C ILE A 130 -7.53 -0.42 8.30
N ASN A 131 -8.38 -0.79 9.26
CA ASN A 131 -8.10 -1.87 10.21
C ASN A 131 -8.00 -3.25 9.56
N ASN A 132 -8.66 -3.47 8.43
CA ASN A 132 -8.56 -4.71 7.67
C ASN A 132 -7.26 -4.76 6.84
N ILE A 133 -6.62 -3.61 6.61
CA ILE A 133 -5.36 -3.48 5.88
C ILE A 133 -4.18 -3.51 6.84
N ILE A 134 -4.21 -2.72 7.92
CA ILE A 134 -3.12 -2.60 8.91
C ILE A 134 -3.14 -3.69 9.98
N GLY A 135 -4.16 -4.57 9.97
CA GLY A 135 -4.34 -5.65 10.92
C GLY A 135 -4.74 -5.17 12.33
N MET A 136 -4.64 -6.07 13.31
CA MET A 136 -4.95 -5.79 14.72
C MET A 136 -3.73 -5.17 15.42
N PRO A 137 -3.90 -4.39 16.50
CA PRO A 137 -2.77 -3.96 17.33
C PRO A 137 -2.01 -5.17 17.87
N ASP A 138 -0.70 -5.21 17.63
CA ASP A 138 0.21 -6.25 18.09
C ASP A 138 1.60 -5.64 18.32
N GLY A 139 2.64 -6.47 18.46
CA GLY A 139 4.02 -6.00 18.63
C GLY A 139 4.64 -5.33 17.40
N GLN A 140 3.97 -5.31 16.25
CA GLN A 140 4.48 -4.66 15.06
C GLN A 140 4.31 -3.15 15.12
N ARG A 141 5.38 -2.44 14.75
CA ARG A 141 5.36 -0.98 14.68
C ARG A 141 4.47 -0.52 13.53
N ARG A 142 3.56 0.40 13.85
CA ARG A 142 2.68 1.09 12.90
C ARG A 142 2.96 2.58 12.97
N MET A 143 3.29 3.18 11.83
CA MET A 143 3.60 4.60 11.72
C MET A 143 2.50 5.28 10.92
N MET A 144 1.95 6.37 11.45
CA MET A 144 1.08 7.29 10.73
C MET A 144 1.89 8.54 10.36
N PHE A 145 1.79 8.92 9.09
CA PHE A 145 2.47 10.06 8.49
C PHE A 145 1.42 11.04 7.96
N LEU A 146 1.54 12.31 8.34
CA LEU A 146 0.58 13.36 8.03
C LEU A 146 1.22 14.44 7.14
N PHE A 147 0.57 14.74 6.02
CA PHE A 147 1.10 15.62 4.97
C PHE A 147 0.21 16.86 4.76
N LYS A 148 0.82 18.01 4.50
CA LYS A 148 0.15 19.32 4.38
C LYS A 148 -0.28 19.67 2.96
#